data_AF-A0A232LU31-F1
#
_entry.id   AF-A0A232LU31-F1
#
_cell.length_a   1.000
_cell.length_b   1.000
_cell.length_c   1.000
_cell.angle_alpha   90.00
_cell.angle_beta   90.00
_cell.angle_gamma   90.00
#
_symmetry.space_group_name_H-M   'P 1'
#
loop_
_entity.id
_entity.type
_entity.pdbx_description
1 polymer ?
#
loop_
_entity_poly.entity_id
_entity_poly.type
_entity_poly.pdbx_seq_one_letter_code
_entity_poly.pdbx_strand_id
1 'polypeptide(L)' 'MAPRKPRCNFKDCKEAALRIVGDCGFCNGHFCQKHRILESHSCSGLEDCKKESHARNADKLNSERTTVIKGV' A
#
# COMPACT_ATOMS: atom_id res chain seq x y z
N MET A 1 17.05 -25.39 13.53
CA MET A 1 17.71 -24.12 13.18
C MET A 1 16.65 -23.03 13.17
N ALA A 2 16.73 -22.00 14.03
CA ALA A 2 15.71 -20.94 14.05
C ALA A 2 15.72 -20.19 12.69
N PRO A 3 14.55 -19.91 12.07
CA PRO A 3 14.51 -19.20 10.80
C PRO A 3 15.15 -17.81 10.98
N ARG A 4 16.13 -17.49 10.12
CA ARG A 4 16.80 -16.19 10.15
C ARG A 4 15.76 -15.10 9.86
N LYS A 5 15.76 -14.04 10.66
CA LYS A 5 14.84 -12.91 10.45
C LYS A 5 15.14 -12.28 9.08
N PRO A 6 14.12 -12.06 8.22
CA PRO A 6 14.31 -11.40 6.94
C PRO A 6 14.87 -9.99 7.17
N ARG A 7 15.65 -9.49 6.22
CA ARG A 7 16.20 -8.12 6.26
C ARG A 7 15.34 -7.20 5.40
N CYS A 8 15.36 -5.91 5.70
CA CYS A 8 14.69 -4.92 4.87
C CYS A 8 15.19 -4.99 3.42
N ASN A 9 14.26 -5.02 2.47
CA ASN A 9 14.55 -5.08 1.03
C ASN A 9 14.82 -3.68 0.43
N PHE A 10 14.75 -2.62 1.23
CA PHE A 10 15.03 -1.26 0.78
C PHE A 10 16.53 -1.05 0.53
N LYS A 11 16.88 -0.37 -0.58
CA LYS A 11 18.27 -0.05 -0.94
C LYS A 11 18.87 0.80 0.18
N ASP A 12 20.05 0.42 0.65
CA ASP A 12 20.76 1.06 1.78
C ASP A 12 20.20 0.79 3.19
N CYS A 13 19.14 -0.02 3.35
CA CYS A 13 18.66 -0.40 4.67
C CYS A 13 19.24 -1.76 5.14
N LYS A 14 19.92 -1.76 6.29
CA LYS A 14 20.45 -2.99 6.92
C LYS A 14 19.66 -3.44 8.15
N GLU A 15 18.51 -2.81 8.42
CA GLU A 15 17.65 -3.14 9.56
C GLU A 15 16.90 -4.46 9.33
N ALA A 16 16.59 -5.16 10.42
CA ALA A 16 15.76 -6.36 10.36
C ALA A 16 14.33 -6.01 9.91
N ALA A 17 13.76 -6.83 9.04
CA ALA A 17 12.37 -6.69 8.66
C ALA A 17 11.46 -7.09 9.84
N LEU A 18 10.32 -6.41 9.97
CA LEU A 18 9.34 -6.77 10.98
C LEU A 18 8.61 -8.03 10.56
N ARG A 19 8.41 -8.95 11.49
CA ARG A 19 7.54 -10.11 11.25
C ARG A 19 6.10 -9.63 11.11
N ILE A 20 5.38 -10.16 10.13
CA ILE A 20 3.96 -9.90 9.85
C ILE A 20 3.72 -8.49 9.27
N VAL A 21 4.13 -7.44 9.97
CA VAL A 21 3.85 -6.05 9.59
C VAL A 21 4.83 -5.50 8.54
N GLY A 22 5.98 -6.16 8.37
CA GLY A 22 6.99 -5.76 7.39
C GLY A 22 6.73 -6.26 5.97
N ASP A 23 5.78 -7.17 5.77
CA ASP A 23 5.48 -7.77 4.48
C ASP A 23 4.58 -6.86 3.65
N CYS A 24 5.07 -6.44 2.48
CA CYS A 24 4.28 -5.66 1.54
C CYS A 24 3.58 -6.59 0.54
N GLY A 25 2.25 -6.67 0.59
CA GLY A 25 1.46 -7.49 -0.34
C GLY A 25 1.47 -7.03 -1.80
N PHE A 26 1.96 -5.83 -2.09
CA PHE A 26 2.00 -5.28 -3.45
C PHE A 26 3.26 -5.68 -4.20
N CYS A 27 4.42 -5.62 -3.55
CA CYS A 27 5.71 -6.00 -4.14
C CYS A 27 6.28 -7.32 -3.57
N ASN A 28 5.56 -7.97 -2.65
CA ASN A 28 5.98 -9.17 -1.92
C ASN A 28 7.36 -9.04 -1.23
N GLY A 29 7.71 -7.81 -0.82
CA GLY A 29 8.97 -7.49 -0.14
C GLY A 29 8.83 -7.41 1.39
N HIS A 30 9.92 -7.67 2.12
CA HIS A 30 9.98 -7.53 3.57
C HIS A 30 10.71 -6.24 3.98
N PHE A 31 10.16 -5.47 4.91
CA PHE A 31 10.64 -4.14 5.29
C PHE A 31 10.72 -3.94 6.80
N CYS A 32 11.59 -3.02 7.24
CA CYS A 32 11.72 -2.62 8.64
C CYS A 32 10.65 -1.58 9.04
N GLN A 33 10.65 -1.14 10.31
CA GLN A 33 9.63 -0.24 10.84
C GLN A 33 9.55 1.10 10.11
N LYS A 34 10.68 1.57 9.56
CA LYS A 34 10.80 2.82 8.83
C LYS A 34 10.35 2.69 7.38
N HIS A 35 10.51 1.50 6.79
CA HIS A 35 10.27 1.23 5.38
C HIS A 35 9.01 0.39 5.10
N ARG A 36 8.22 0.03 6.13
CA ARG A 36 7.00 -0.78 5.99
C ARG A 36 5.88 -0.12 5.18
N ILE A 37 5.92 1.20 5.02
CA ILE A 37 4.93 1.97 4.29
C ILE A 37 5.32 2.00 2.81
N LEU A 38 4.34 1.91 1.91
CA LEU A 38 4.54 1.93 0.46
C LEU A 38 5.42 3.10 -0.02
N GLU A 39 5.19 4.29 0.56
CA GLU A 39 5.93 5.52 0.25
C GLU A 39 7.40 5.41 0.68
N SER A 40 7.64 4.86 1.87
CA SER A 40 8.96 4.77 2.47
C SER A 40 9.91 3.84 1.73
N HIS A 41 9.41 2.76 1.12
CA HIS A 41 10.27 1.85 0.34
C HIS A 41 10.16 2.04 -1.18
N SER A 42 9.50 3.11 -1.63
CA SER A 42 9.25 3.39 -3.05
C SER A 42 8.65 2.17 -3.75
N CYS A 43 7.53 1.67 -3.22
CA CYS A 43 6.92 0.44 -3.69
C CYS A 43 6.58 0.50 -5.19
N SER A 44 7.02 -0.51 -5.94
CA SER A 44 6.71 -0.65 -7.36
C SER A 44 5.20 -0.75 -7.64
N GLY A 45 4.42 -1.27 -6.69
CA GLY A 45 2.96 -1.39 -6.80
C GLY A 45 2.17 -0.20 -6.24
N LEU A 46 2.84 0.90 -5.84
CA LEU A 46 2.17 2.09 -5.30
C LEU A 46 1.27 2.76 -6.35
N GLU A 47 1.75 2.83 -7.59
CA GLU A 47 1.02 3.45 -8.71
C GLU A 47 -0.28 2.69 -9.02
N ASP A 48 -0.21 1.37 -9.11
CA ASP A 48 -1.37 0.51 -9.37
C ASP A 48 -2.36 0.54 -8.20
N CYS A 49 -1.87 0.48 -6.96
CA CYS A 49 -2.70 0.62 -5.76
C CYS A 49 -3.46 1.95 -5.73
N LYS A 50 -2.81 3.05 -6.12
CA LYS A 50 -3.44 4.37 -6.19
C LYS A 50 -4.54 4.38 -7.26
N LYS A 51 -4.25 3.91 -8.47
CA LYS A 51 -5.22 3.87 -9.57
C LYS A 51 -6.48 3.09 -9.19
N GLU A 52 -6.32 1.90 -8.62
CA GLU A 52 -7.45 1.08 -8.19
C GLU A 52 -8.29 1.78 -7.11
N SER A 53 -7.64 2.38 -6.12
CA SER A 53 -8.31 3.14 -5.05
C SER A 53 -9.09 4.33 -5.62
N HIS A 54 -8.48 5.09 -6.55
CA HIS A 54 -9.13 6.22 -7.21
C HIS A 54 -10.34 5.78 -8.04
N ALA A 55 -10.24 4.67 -8.77
CA ALA A 55 -11.34 4.13 -9.55
C ALA A 55 -12.53 3.74 -8.66
N ARG A 56 -12.28 3.00 -7.56
CA ARG A 56 -13.31 2.63 -6.59
C ARG A 56 -13.96 3.85 -5.92
N ASN A 57 -13.14 4.84 -5.56
CA ASN A 57 -13.65 6.08 -4.98
C ASN A 57 -14.50 6.87 -5.99
N ALA A 58 -14.09 6.93 -7.25
CA ALA A 58 -14.85 7.61 -8.30
C ALA A 58 -16.20 6.92 -8.57
N ASP A 59 -16.22 5.58 -8.61
CA ASP A 59 -17.45 4.80 -8.75
C ASP A 59 -18.43 5.05 -7.60
N LYS A 60 -17.92 4.95 -6.36
CA LYS A 60 -18.70 5.23 -5.16
C LYS A 60 -19.23 6.67 -5.14
N LEU A 61 -18.38 7.65 -5.45
CA LEU A 61 -18.76 9.06 -5.50
C LEU A 61 -19.84 9.34 -6.56
N ASN A 62 -19.78 8.67 -7.72
CA ASN A 62 -20.80 8.80 -8.75
C ASN A 62 -22.12 8.16 -8.32
N SER A 63 -22.06 7.01 -7.65
CA SER A 63 -23.23 6.28 -7.14
C SER A 63 -23.95 7.02 -6.01
N GLU A 64 -23.19 7.69 -5.14
CA GLU A 64 -23.71 8.50 -4.04
C GLU A 64 -23.99 9.96 -4.44
N ARG A 65 -23.84 10.30 -5.73
CA ARG A 65 -24.09 11.66 -6.22
C ARG A 65 -25.57 12.01 -6.04
N THR A 66 -25.84 13.03 -5.22
CA THR A 66 -27.17 13.64 -5.13
C THR A 66 -27.52 14.34 -6.44
N THR A 67 -28.60 13.90 -7.08
CA THR A 67 -29.18 14.59 -8.22
C THR A 67 -30.18 15.63 -7.73
N VAL A 68 -30.11 16.86 -8.25
CA VAL A 68 -31.17 17.84 -8.04
C VAL A 68 -32.47 17.33 -8.66
N ILE A 69 -33.52 17.17 -7.86
CA ILE A 69 -34.90 17.01 -8.35
C ILE A 69 -35.29 18.32 -9.04
N LYS A 70 -35.29 18.34 -10.38
CA LYS A 70 -35.86 19.45 -11.14
C LYS A 70 -37.36 19.21 -11.29
N GLY A 71 -38.16 19.95 -10.53
CA GLY A 71 -39.61 20.08 -10.72
C GLY A 71 -40.47 19.65 -9.54
N VAL A 72 -40.79 20.62 -8.67
CA VAL A 72 -42.13 20.83 -8.11
C VAL A 72 -42.60 22.17 -8.65
#